data_AF-A0A7C5CAB8-F1
#
_entry.id   AF-A0A7C5CAB8-F1
#
_cell.length_a   1.000
_cell.length_b   1.000
_cell.length_c   1.000
_cell.angle_alpha   90.00
_cell.angle_beta   90.00
_cell.angle_gamma   90.00
#
_symmetry.space_group_name_H-M   'P 1'
#
loop_
_entity.id
_entity.type
_entity.pdbx_description
1 polymer ?
#
loop_
_entity_poly.entity_id
_entity_poly.type
_entity_poly.pdbx_seq_one_letter_code
_entity_poly.pdbx_strand_id
1 'polypeptide(L)'
;MTYASFTARLPSMTAVVAASLLAVAPMPSLADKATVCHDYAVTAAKLSQEAINLGCGFNPPVWSTDSSMHFKWCMHGNNSVSAPPQNVKRSADLQTCAAQKSAQTAPALAVCAIYATEATALSVRAQKL
;
A
#
# COMPACT_ATOMS: atom_id res chain seq x y z
N MET A 1 22.77 -48.63 37.15
CA MET A 1 21.47 -49.07 36.61
C MET A 1 20.54 -49.33 37.78
N THR A 2 19.65 -48.38 38.05
CA THR A 2 18.62 -48.49 39.11
C THR A 2 17.36 -47.82 38.57
N TYR A 3 16.29 -48.61 38.45
CA TYR A 3 14.97 -48.17 38.03
C TYR A 3 14.29 -47.44 39.19
N ALA A 4 13.82 -46.21 38.94
CA ALA A 4 12.91 -45.52 39.86
C ALA A 4 11.51 -45.55 39.23
N SER A 5 10.66 -46.39 39.81
CA SER A 5 9.24 -46.53 39.49
C SER A 5 8.50 -45.23 39.83
N PHE A 6 7.88 -44.60 38.84
CA PHE A 6 6.92 -43.52 39.07
C PHE A 6 5.55 -44.12 39.33
N THR A 7 5.09 -44.04 40.58
CA THR A 7 3.73 -44.38 40.97
C THR A 7 2.77 -43.27 40.52
N ALA A 8 1.71 -43.70 39.86
CA ALA A 8 0.64 -42.87 39.36
C ALA A 8 -0.14 -42.15 40.48
N ARG A 9 -0.49 -40.88 40.24
CA ARG A 9 -1.64 -40.22 40.87
C ARG A 9 -2.41 -39.46 39.78
N LEU A 10 -3.56 -40.01 39.40
CA LEU A 10 -4.57 -39.30 38.59
C LEU A 10 -5.28 -38.30 39.51
N PRO A 11 -5.29 -36.99 39.21
CA PRO A 11 -6.21 -36.08 39.86
C PRO A 11 -7.64 -36.29 39.32
N SER A 12 -8.56 -36.28 40.29
CA SER A 12 -10.00 -36.48 40.17
C SER A 12 -10.66 -35.68 39.04
N MET A 13 -11.64 -36.34 38.42
CA MET A 13 -12.59 -35.74 37.48
C MET A 13 -13.39 -34.64 38.18
N THR A 14 -12.98 -33.38 38.02
CA THR A 14 -13.92 -32.26 38.13
C THR A 14 -14.55 -32.06 36.76
N ALA A 15 -15.87 -32.25 36.70
CA ALA A 15 -16.65 -32.08 35.51
C ALA A 15 -16.49 -30.65 34.98
N VAL A 16 -15.76 -30.49 33.88
CA VAL A 16 -15.76 -29.24 33.12
C VAL A 16 -17.11 -29.15 32.43
N VAL A 17 -18.02 -28.35 32.98
CA VAL A 17 -19.23 -27.93 32.27
C VAL A 17 -18.75 -27.04 31.14
N ALA A 18 -18.49 -27.64 29.98
CA ALA A 18 -18.15 -26.92 28.76
C ALA A 18 -19.43 -26.20 28.28
N ALA A 19 -19.65 -24.99 28.79
CA ALA A 19 -20.57 -24.05 28.19
C ALA A 19 -20.03 -23.70 26.81
N SER A 20 -20.55 -24.36 25.78
CA SER A 20 -20.22 -24.09 24.38
C SER A 20 -20.71 -22.69 24.02
N LEU A 21 -19.86 -21.70 24.24
CA LEU A 21 -19.99 -20.36 23.67
C LEU A 21 -19.80 -20.50 22.16
N LEU A 22 -20.91 -20.64 21.44
CA LEU A 22 -20.94 -20.37 20.00
C LEU A 22 -20.59 -18.90 19.82
N ALA A 23 -19.33 -18.60 19.54
CA ALA A 23 -18.90 -17.28 19.12
C ALA A 23 -19.60 -16.95 17.81
N VAL A 24 -20.68 -16.17 17.88
CA VAL A 24 -21.34 -15.61 16.70
C VAL A 24 -20.37 -14.58 16.12
N ALA A 25 -19.60 -14.97 15.11
CA ALA A 25 -18.80 -14.01 14.36
C ALA A 25 -19.76 -13.02 13.66
N PRO A 26 -19.58 -11.71 13.81
CA PRO A 26 -20.42 -10.73 13.13
C PRO A 26 -20.24 -10.90 11.62
N MET A 27 -21.34 -11.14 10.91
CA MET A 27 -21.33 -11.08 9.45
C MET A 27 -21.11 -9.63 9.03
N PRO A 28 -20.22 -9.34 8.06
CA PRO A 28 -20.05 -7.99 7.56
C PRO A 28 -21.39 -7.50 7.03
N SER A 29 -21.86 -6.37 7.55
CA SER A 29 -23.13 -5.80 7.11
C SER A 29 -22.98 -5.17 5.72
N LEU A 30 -24.10 -5.00 5.01
CA LEU A 30 -24.09 -4.29 3.74
C LEU A 30 -23.63 -2.83 3.90
N ALA A 31 -23.90 -2.22 5.07
CA ALA A 31 -23.43 -0.88 5.41
C ALA A 31 -21.89 -0.83 5.55
N ASP A 32 -21.28 -1.87 6.11
CA ASP A 32 -19.82 -2.00 6.19
C ASP A 32 -19.21 -2.14 4.79
N LYS A 33 -19.83 -2.95 3.93
CA LYS A 33 -19.39 -3.12 2.54
C LYS A 33 -19.44 -1.81 1.74
N ALA A 34 -20.54 -1.06 1.84
CA ALA A 34 -20.70 0.21 1.15
C ALA A 34 -19.64 1.24 1.57
N THR A 35 -19.34 1.29 2.87
CA THR A 35 -18.30 2.17 3.42
C THR A 35 -16.92 1.80 2.88
N VAL A 36 -16.53 0.51 2.94
CA VAL A 36 -15.27 0.01 2.37
C VAL A 36 -15.14 0.36 0.89
N CYS A 37 -16.21 0.16 0.13
CA CYS A 37 -16.19 0.45 -1.31
C CYS A 37 -16.15 1.93 -1.64
N HIS A 38 -16.80 2.77 -0.84
CA HIS A 38 -16.73 4.23 -0.99
C HIS A 38 -15.29 4.73 -0.78
N ASP A 39 -14.67 4.33 0.32
CA ASP A 39 -13.32 4.77 0.67
C ASP A 39 -12.29 4.26 -0.32
N TYR A 40 -12.44 3.01 -0.76
CA TYR A 40 -11.66 2.44 -1.84
C TYR A 40 -11.74 3.31 -3.10
N ALA A 41 -12.97 3.62 -3.55
CA ALA A 41 -13.24 4.28 -4.81
C ALA A 41 -12.73 5.72 -4.88
N VAL A 42 -12.97 6.50 -3.82
CA VAL A 42 -12.48 7.88 -3.72
C VAL A 42 -10.96 7.91 -3.74
N THR A 43 -10.32 7.00 -2.99
CA THR A 43 -8.87 6.92 -2.94
C THR A 43 -8.29 6.47 -4.28
N ALA A 44 -8.87 5.47 -4.94
CA ALA A 44 -8.42 4.98 -6.25
C ALA A 44 -8.49 6.08 -7.33
N ALA A 45 -9.57 6.86 -7.35
CA ALA A 45 -9.73 8.00 -8.25
C ALA A 45 -8.67 9.09 -7.99
N LYS A 46 -8.42 9.43 -6.73
CA LYS A 46 -7.38 10.41 -6.33
C LYS A 46 -5.98 9.97 -6.77
N LEU A 47 -5.61 8.72 -6.50
CA LEU A 47 -4.31 8.16 -6.91
C LEU A 47 -4.20 8.11 -8.44
N SER A 48 -5.31 7.86 -9.14
CA SER A 48 -5.33 7.90 -10.61
C SER A 48 -5.10 9.29 -11.18
N GLN A 49 -5.68 10.32 -10.55
CA GLN A 49 -5.41 11.70 -10.94
C GLN A 49 -3.95 12.09 -10.68
N GLU A 50 -3.36 11.63 -9.57
CA GLU A 50 -1.95 11.86 -9.28
C GLU A 50 -1.03 11.20 -10.32
N ALA A 51 -1.35 9.98 -10.76
CA ALA A 51 -0.60 9.29 -11.81
C ALA A 51 -0.62 10.05 -13.14
N ILE A 52 -1.76 10.65 -13.49
CA ILE A 52 -1.89 11.50 -14.68
C ILE A 52 -1.00 12.73 -14.53
N ASN A 53 -1.06 13.40 -13.38
CA ASN A 53 -0.26 14.60 -13.11
C ASN A 53 1.25 14.33 -13.17
N LEU A 54 1.69 13.15 -12.71
CA LEU A 54 3.06 12.69 -12.79
C LEU A 54 3.46 12.18 -14.19
N GLY A 55 2.50 11.98 -15.10
CA GLY A 55 2.74 11.41 -16.41
C GLY A 55 3.24 9.96 -16.35
N CYS A 56 2.69 9.16 -15.43
CA CYS A 56 3.07 7.76 -15.23
C CYS A 56 2.63 6.82 -16.36
N GLY A 57 1.68 7.24 -17.20
CA GLY A 57 1.20 6.46 -18.34
C GLY A 57 0.31 5.26 -17.97
N PHE A 58 -0.24 5.24 -16.75
CA PHE A 58 -1.22 4.23 -16.36
C PHE A 58 -2.58 4.48 -17.00
N ASN A 59 -3.32 3.40 -17.32
CA ASN A 59 -4.51 3.48 -18.18
C ASN A 59 -5.78 2.89 -17.54
N PRO A 60 -6.98 3.36 -17.95
CA PRO A 60 -8.26 2.76 -17.55
C PRO A 60 -8.40 1.31 -18.07
N PRO A 61 -9.31 0.50 -17.50
CA PRO A 61 -10.26 0.85 -16.43
C PRO A 61 -9.64 0.89 -15.03
N VAL A 62 -8.47 0.28 -14.83
CA VAL A 62 -7.83 0.14 -13.52
C VAL A 62 -7.39 1.49 -12.94
N TRP A 63 -6.88 2.39 -13.78
CA TRP A 63 -6.47 3.74 -13.39
C TRP A 63 -7.47 4.81 -13.87
N SER A 64 -8.76 4.48 -13.92
CA SER A 64 -9.79 5.48 -14.17
C SER A 64 -9.85 6.51 -13.03
N THR A 65 -10.07 7.78 -13.37
CA THR A 65 -10.38 8.84 -12.39
C THR A 65 -11.84 8.84 -11.96
N ASP A 66 -12.68 8.00 -12.55
CA ASP A 66 -14.08 7.85 -12.18
C ASP A 66 -14.23 6.96 -10.92
N SER A 67 -14.55 7.59 -9.79
CA SER A 67 -14.82 6.88 -8.53
C SER A 67 -16.09 6.01 -8.62
N SER A 68 -17.08 6.36 -9.44
CA SER A 68 -18.29 5.53 -9.62
C SER A 68 -17.94 4.17 -10.22
N MET A 69 -17.01 4.12 -11.17
CA MET A 69 -16.52 2.86 -11.75
C MET A 69 -15.87 1.97 -10.69
N HIS A 70 -14.98 2.54 -9.87
CA HIS A 70 -14.32 1.81 -8.79
C HIS A 70 -15.31 1.30 -7.75
N PHE A 71 -16.27 2.14 -7.38
CA PHE A 71 -17.33 1.78 -6.43
C PHE A 71 -18.16 0.61 -6.96
N LYS A 72 -18.63 0.68 -8.21
CA LYS A 72 -19.40 -0.40 -8.85
C LYS A 72 -18.62 -1.71 -8.91
N TRP A 73 -17.34 -1.66 -9.25
CA TRP A 73 -16.47 -2.83 -9.25
C TRP A 73 -16.33 -3.42 -7.83
N CYS A 74 -16.10 -2.59 -6.82
CA CYS A 74 -15.95 -3.05 -5.43
C CYS A 74 -17.24 -3.68 -4.89
N MET A 75 -18.38 -3.11 -5.24
CA MET A 75 -19.68 -3.63 -4.84
C MET A 75 -20.03 -4.97 -5.50
N HIS A 76 -19.36 -5.34 -6.59
CA HIS A 76 -19.60 -6.60 -7.28
C HIS A 76 -19.06 -7.80 -6.49
N GLY A 77 -19.92 -8.79 -6.23
CA GLY A 77 -19.54 -10.02 -5.54
C GLY A 77 -18.87 -9.76 -4.18
N ASN A 78 -17.67 -10.31 -4.00
CA ASN A 78 -16.87 -10.14 -2.77
C ASN A 78 -15.64 -9.23 -2.96
N ASN A 79 -15.66 -8.36 -4.00
CA ASN A 79 -14.52 -7.49 -4.30
C ASN A 79 -14.21 -6.50 -3.18
N SER A 80 -15.16 -6.20 -2.30
CA SER A 80 -14.92 -5.41 -1.09
C SER A 80 -13.82 -5.97 -0.18
N VAL A 81 -13.58 -7.29 -0.20
CA VAL A 81 -12.48 -7.91 0.55
C VAL A 81 -11.13 -7.62 -0.10
N SER A 82 -11.07 -7.56 -1.43
CA SER A 82 -9.84 -7.35 -2.19
C SER A 82 -9.57 -5.88 -2.54
N ALA A 83 -10.55 -5.00 -2.37
CA ALA A 83 -10.47 -3.59 -2.75
C ALA A 83 -9.42 -2.77 -1.96
N PRO A 84 -9.32 -2.84 -0.61
CA PRO A 84 -8.35 -2.03 0.12
C PRO A 84 -6.87 -2.29 -0.28
N PRO A 85 -6.41 -3.55 -0.45
CA PRO A 85 -5.06 -3.82 -0.96
C PRO A 85 -4.76 -3.20 -2.33
N GLN A 86 -5.77 -2.96 -3.17
CA GLN A 86 -5.57 -2.33 -4.48
C GLN A 86 -5.11 -0.87 -4.37
N ASN A 87 -5.46 -0.16 -3.30
CA ASN A 87 -4.97 1.20 -3.06
C ASN A 87 -3.53 1.20 -2.55
N VAL A 88 -3.16 0.21 -1.72
CA VAL A 88 -1.76 0.01 -1.32
C VAL A 88 -0.87 -0.21 -2.54
N LYS A 89 -1.31 -1.06 -3.47
CA LYS A 89 -0.60 -1.29 -4.72
C LYS A 89 -0.48 -0.02 -5.56
N ARG A 90 -1.57 0.75 -5.75
CA ARG A 90 -1.54 2.01 -6.51
C ARG A 90 -0.56 3.02 -5.89
N SER A 91 -0.53 3.14 -4.57
CA SER A 91 0.43 4.01 -3.88
C SER A 91 1.87 3.57 -4.15
N ALA A 92 2.17 2.28 -4.14
CA ALA A 92 3.50 1.76 -4.47
C ALA A 92 3.88 1.98 -5.95
N ASP A 93 2.93 1.79 -6.87
CA ASP A 93 3.10 2.05 -8.30
C ASP A 93 3.40 3.56 -8.53
N LEU A 94 2.70 4.46 -7.84
CA LEU A 94 2.94 5.91 -7.88
C LEU A 94 4.31 6.29 -7.34
N GLN A 95 4.71 5.74 -6.20
CA GLN A 95 6.04 5.99 -5.62
C GLN A 95 7.15 5.58 -6.60
N THR A 96 6.98 4.42 -7.23
CA THR A 96 7.92 3.94 -8.26
C THR A 96 7.98 4.90 -9.44
N CYS A 97 6.82 5.34 -9.95
CA CYS A 97 6.76 6.33 -11.02
C CYS A 97 7.42 7.66 -10.64
N ALA A 98 7.14 8.18 -9.44
CA ALA A 98 7.72 9.45 -8.98
C ALA A 98 9.25 9.37 -8.88
N ALA A 99 9.78 8.24 -8.38
CA ALA A 99 11.21 7.98 -8.33
C ALA A 99 11.82 7.92 -9.73
N GLN A 100 11.15 7.24 -10.68
CA GLN A 100 11.56 7.23 -12.08
C GLN A 100 11.62 8.67 -12.62
N LYS A 101 10.54 9.45 -12.53
CA LYS A 101 10.48 10.83 -13.05
C LYS A 101 11.58 11.72 -12.49
N SER A 102 11.89 11.57 -11.20
CA SER A 102 12.99 12.27 -10.54
C SER A 102 14.36 11.83 -11.09
N ALA A 103 14.56 10.53 -11.33
CA ALA A 103 15.78 10.03 -11.95
C ALA A 103 15.93 10.46 -13.42
N GLN A 104 14.83 10.66 -14.15
CA GLN A 104 14.86 11.17 -15.53
C GLN A 104 15.17 12.67 -15.63
N THR A 105 14.86 13.47 -14.61
CA THR A 105 15.20 14.90 -14.56
C THR A 105 16.60 15.17 -13.98
N ALA A 106 17.17 14.22 -13.23
CA ALA A 106 18.54 14.30 -12.69
C ALA A 106 19.66 14.60 -13.72
N PRO A 107 19.64 14.10 -14.97
CA PRO A 107 20.65 14.41 -15.97
C PRO A 107 20.71 15.91 -16.30
N ALA A 108 19.57 16.60 -16.31
CA ALA A 108 19.54 18.04 -16.57
C ALA A 108 20.25 18.82 -15.44
N LEU A 109 20.06 18.40 -14.19
CA LEU A 109 20.75 19.00 -13.04
C LEU A 109 22.27 18.72 -13.07
N ALA A 110 22.65 17.50 -13.50
CA ALA A 110 24.05 17.12 -13.63
C ALA A 110 24.79 17.95 -14.69
N VAL A 111 24.14 18.25 -15.82
CA VAL A 111 24.70 19.14 -16.85
C VAL A 111 24.91 20.55 -16.31
N CYS A 112 23.93 21.11 -15.59
CA CYS A 112 24.08 22.43 -14.95
C CYS A 112 25.25 22.46 -13.95
N ALA A 113 25.47 21.38 -13.19
CA ALA A 113 26.58 21.29 -12.24
C ALA A 113 27.94 21.33 -12.94
N ILE A 114 28.11 20.66 -14.08
CA ILE A 114 29.36 20.69 -14.88
C ILE A 114 29.68 22.14 -15.28
N TYR A 115 28.73 22.84 -15.91
CA TYR A 115 28.94 24.23 -16.33
C TYR A 115 29.23 25.17 -15.15
N ALA A 116 28.57 24.98 -14.00
CA ALA A 116 28.82 25.79 -12.81
C ALA A 116 30.24 25.59 -12.25
N THR A 117 30.77 24.35 -12.26
CA THR A 117 32.13 24.06 -11.80
C THR A 117 33.20 24.66 -12.70
N GLU A 118 33.00 24.67 -14.02
CA GLU A 118 33.93 25.30 -14.97
C GLU A 118 33.96 26.83 -14.79
N ALA A 119 32.79 27.46 -14.67
CA ALA A 119 32.69 28.91 -14.47
C ALA A 119 33.35 29.36 -13.16
N THR A 120 33.20 28.59 -12.08
CA THR A 120 33.84 28.88 -10.79
C THR A 120 35.35 28.64 -10.81
N ALA A 121 35.84 27.63 -11.54
CA ALA A 121 37.28 27.41 -11.71
C ALA A 121 37.95 28.59 -12.46
N LEU A 122 37.28 29.14 -13.48
CA LEU A 122 37.76 30.32 -14.22
C LEU A 122 37.80 31.57 -13.35
N SER A 123 36.77 31.83 -12.53
CA SER A 123 36.74 33.01 -11.66
C SER A 123 37.82 32.97 -10.56
N VAL A 124 38.06 31.81 -9.95
CA VAL A 124 39.15 31.64 -8.97
C VAL A 124 40.52 31.83 -9.62
N ARG A 125 40.71 31.38 -10.86
CA ARG A 125 41.97 31.58 -11.61
C ARG A 125 42.20 33.06 -11.92
N ALA A 126 41.15 33.80 -12.28
CA ALA A 126 41.24 35.23 -12.55
C ALA A 126 41.58 36.06 -11.30
N GLN A 127 41.17 35.62 -10.10
CA GLN A 127 41.49 36.29 -8.83
C GLN A 127 42.93 36.07 -8.34
N LYS A 128 43.66 35.13 -8.94
CA LYS A 128 45.06 34.80 -8.60
C LYS A 128 46.08 35.49 -9.52
N LEU A 129 45.63 36.29 -10.48
CA LEU A 129 46.44 37.12 -11.37
C LEU A 129 46.39 38.57 -10.89
#